data_AF-A0A2V8I4V8-F1
#
_entry.id   AF-A0A2V8I4V8-F1
#
_cell.length_a   1.000
_cell.length_b   1.000
_cell.length_c   1.000
_cell.angle_alpha   90.00
_cell.angle_beta   90.00
_cell.angle_gamma   90.00
#
_symmetry.space_group_name_H-M   'P 1'
#
loop_
_entity.id
_entity.type
_entity.pdbx_description
1 polymer ?
#
loop_
_entity_poly.entity_id
_entity_poly.type
_entity_poly.pdbx_seq_one_letter_code
_entity_poly.pdbx_strand_id
1 'polypeptide(L)'
;FMHYFGISSNIMSLGGIAIAIGVLVDAGIVMTENVLRHAETYNQEHGEYRSRIGEITLGAARLVGRPIFFAMTIIILAFVPVFALTGMEGKLFHPLAFTKTFAMVGSTII
;
A
#
# COMPACT_ATOMS: atom_id res chain seq x y z
N PHE A 1 16.67 4.42 0.78
CA PHE A 1 16.53 3.81 2.12
C PHE A 1 17.59 2.74 2.41
N MET A 2 17.70 1.65 1.64
CA MET A 2 18.67 0.56 1.91
C MET A 2 20.13 1.03 2.09
N HIS A 3 20.58 1.99 1.28
CA HIS A 3 21.93 2.54 1.40
C HIS A 3 22.16 3.40 2.65
N TYR A 4 21.11 4.08 3.13
CA TYR A 4 21.17 4.95 4.31
C TYR A 4 21.14 4.18 5.65
N PHE A 5 20.52 3.00 5.66
CA PHE A 5 20.40 2.13 6.85
C PHE A 5 21.36 0.93 6.84
N GLY A 6 22.29 0.86 5.89
CA GLY A 6 23.30 -0.21 5.82
C GLY A 6 22.72 -1.61 5.58
N ILE A 7 21.51 -1.71 5.00
CA ILE A 7 20.87 -2.99 4.71
C ILE A 7 21.55 -3.60 3.49
N SER A 8 22.17 -4.78 3.65
CA SER A 8 22.79 -5.48 2.52
C SER A 8 21.73 -6.00 1.55
N SER A 9 22.02 -5.89 0.24
CA SER A 9 21.17 -6.41 -0.84
C SER A 9 21.27 -7.93 -0.89
N ASN A 10 20.65 -8.60 0.07
CA ASN A 10 20.58 -10.05 0.18
C ASN A 10 19.18 -10.57 -0.21
N ILE A 11 19.06 -11.88 -0.43
CA ILE A 11 17.81 -12.54 -0.88
C ILE A 11 16.63 -12.21 0.04
N MET A 12 16.86 -12.07 1.35
CA MET A 12 15.81 -11.71 2.31
C MET A 12 15.36 -10.25 2.17
N SER A 13 16.30 -9.33 1.95
CA SER A 13 15.97 -7.92 1.69
C SER A 13 15.19 -7.73 0.39
N LEU A 14 15.55 -8.48 -0.67
CA LEU A 14 14.80 -8.51 -1.94
C LEU A 14 13.43 -9.17 -1.76
N GLY A 15 13.34 -10.25 -0.97
CA GLY A 15 12.06 -10.89 -0.62
C GLY A 15 11.12 -9.95 0.11
N GLY A 16 11.65 -9.08 0.98
CA GLY A 16 10.88 -8.02 1.62
C GLY A 16 10.28 -7.02 0.64
N ILE A 17 11.06 -6.59 -0.35
CA ILE A 17 10.55 -5.72 -1.44
C ILE A 17 9.48 -6.47 -2.25
N ALA A 18 9.72 -7.73 -2.63
CA ALA A 18 8.77 -8.52 -3.42
C ALA A 18 7.41 -8.66 -2.74
N ILE A 19 7.40 -8.92 -1.42
CA ILE A 19 6.17 -8.95 -0.61
C ILE A 19 5.54 -7.55 -0.52
N ALA A 20 6.35 -6.51 -0.36
CA ALA A 20 5.87 -5.14 -0.25
C ALA A 20 5.16 -4.68 -1.54
N ILE A 21 5.63 -5.05 -2.73
CA ILE A 21 5.00 -4.69 -4.01
C ILE A 21 3.54 -5.16 -4.06
N GLY A 22 3.26 -6.40 -3.64
CA GLY A 22 1.89 -6.93 -3.65
C GLY A 22 0.94 -6.11 -2.77
N VAL A 23 1.40 -5.68 -1.59
CA VAL A 23 0.61 -4.87 -0.67
C VAL A 23 0.45 -3.43 -1.16
N LEU A 24 1.49 -2.86 -1.78
CA LEU A 24 1.46 -1.49 -2.31
C LEU A 24 0.48 -1.34 -3.48
N VAL A 25 0.44 -2.36 -4.36
CA VAL A 25 -0.42 -2.33 -5.54
C VAL A 25 -1.89 -2.54 -5.18
N ASP A 26 -2.19 -3.29 -4.11
CA ASP A 26 -3.56 -3.59 -3.67
C ASP A 26 -4.40 -2.33 -3.44
N ALA A 27 -3.87 -1.34 -2.72
CA ALA A 27 -4.55 -0.07 -2.48
C ALA A 27 -4.85 0.72 -3.77
N GLY A 28 -3.92 0.69 -4.73
CA GLY A 28 -4.09 1.34 -6.04
C GLY A 28 -5.17 0.65 -6.87
N ILE A 29 -5.22 -0.69 -6.85
CA ILE A 29 -6.25 -1.47 -7.54
C ILE A 29 -7.62 -1.14 -6.95
N VAL A 30 -7.77 -1.20 -5.62
CA VAL A 30 -9.04 -0.92 -4.94
C VAL A 30 -9.55 0.48 -5.24
N MET A 31 -8.68 1.49 -5.23
CA MET A 31 -9.06 2.86 -5.58
C MET A 31 -9.51 2.97 -7.04
N THR A 32 -8.75 2.39 -7.97
CA THR A 32 -9.04 2.45 -9.40
C THR A 32 -10.35 1.75 -9.73
N GLU A 33 -10.60 0.58 -9.15
CA GLU A 33 -11.83 -0.17 -9.35
C GLU A 33 -13.05 0.56 -8.77
N ASN A 34 -12.90 1.20 -7.59
CA ASN A 34 -13.99 1.99 -7.04
C ASN A 34 -14.34 3.22 -7.88
N VAL A 35 -13.33 3.89 -8.45
CA VAL A 35 -13.52 5.02 -9.38
C VAL A 35 -14.20 4.54 -10.67
N LEU A 36 -13.74 3.44 -11.27
CA LEU A 36 -14.36 2.87 -12.47
C LEU A 36 -15.82 2.51 -12.21
N ARG A 37 -16.10 1.83 -11.10
CA ARG A 37 -17.45 1.43 -10.72
C ARG A 37 -18.40 2.63 -10.60
N HIS A 38 -17.97 3.69 -9.93
CA HIS A 38 -18.78 4.91 -9.82
C HIS A 38 -18.95 5.62 -11.18
N ALA A 39 -17.92 5.61 -12.04
CA ALA A 39 -18.00 6.17 -13.38
C ALA A 39 -18.98 5.39 -14.26
N GLU A 40 -18.98 4.06 -14.18
CA GLU A 40 -19.93 3.19 -14.89
C GLU A 40 -21.37 3.41 -14.41
N THR A 41 -21.60 3.49 -13.10
CA THR A 41 -22.93 3.79 -12.53
C THR A 41 -23.42 5.16 -13.01
N TYR A 42 -22.58 6.20 -12.96
CA TYR A 42 -22.93 7.52 -13.44
C TYR A 42 -23.23 7.52 -14.94
N ASN A 43 -22.46 6.77 -15.74
CA ASN A 43 -22.68 6.63 -17.18
C ASN A 43 -24.00 5.92 -17.51
N GLN A 44 -24.42 4.95 -16.71
CA GLN A 44 -25.72 4.28 -16.89
C GLN A 44 -26.90 5.21 -16.60
N GLU A 45 -26.76 6.09 -15.60
CA GLU A 45 -27.83 7.02 -15.21
C GLU A 45 -27.90 8.27 -16.10
N HIS A 46 -26.75 8.80 -16.54
CA HIS A 46 -26.65 10.12 -17.19
C HIS A 46 -26.05 10.08 -18.60
N GLY A 47 -25.64 8.91 -19.10
CA GLY A 47 -25.16 8.69 -20.47
C GLY A 47 -23.73 9.15 -20.77
N GLU A 48 -23.18 10.12 -20.03
CA GLU A 48 -21.82 10.61 -20.24
C GLU A 48 -21.12 11.01 -18.93
N TYR A 49 -20.05 10.30 -18.56
CA TYR A 49 -19.29 10.55 -17.32
C TYR A 49 -18.05 11.43 -17.49
N ARG A 50 -17.60 11.67 -18.73
CA ARG A 50 -16.32 12.35 -19.03
C ARG A 50 -16.26 13.78 -18.50
N SER A 51 -17.36 14.52 -18.56
CA SER A 51 -17.43 15.91 -18.08
C SER A 51 -17.35 16.05 -16.56
N ARG A 52 -17.72 14.99 -15.81
CA ARG A 52 -17.74 14.96 -14.34
C ARG A 52 -16.73 14.00 -13.73
N ILE A 53 -15.78 13.50 -14.52
CA ILE A 53 -14.86 12.45 -14.07
C ILE A 53 -14.10 12.88 -12.81
N GLY A 54 -13.73 14.15 -12.69
CA GLY A 54 -13.06 14.69 -11.51
C GLY A 54 -13.93 14.66 -10.24
N GLU A 55 -15.21 14.98 -10.36
CA GLU A 55 -16.16 14.92 -9.23
C GLU A 55 -16.42 13.47 -8.81
N ILE A 56 -16.58 12.57 -9.79
CA ILE A 56 -16.79 11.14 -9.57
C ILE A 56 -15.58 10.53 -8.88
N THR A 57 -14.37 10.82 -9.36
CA THR A 57 -13.12 10.36 -8.75
C THR A 57 -12.96 10.89 -7.33
N LEU A 58 -13.27 12.17 -7.08
CA LEU A 58 -13.18 12.75 -5.74
C LEU A 58 -14.18 12.11 -4.76
N GLY A 59 -15.41 11.87 -5.20
CA GLY A 59 -16.44 11.20 -4.41
C GLY A 59 -16.05 9.76 -4.09
N ALA A 60 -15.62 9.01 -5.10
CA ALA A 60 -15.14 7.64 -4.96
C ALA A 60 -13.90 7.57 -4.04
N ALA A 61 -12.95 8.49 -4.17
CA ALA A 61 -11.73 8.52 -3.36
C ALA A 61 -12.04 8.74 -1.86
N ARG A 62 -13.02 9.61 -1.54
CA ARG A 62 -13.41 9.88 -0.15
C ARG A 62 -14.04 8.67 0.56
N LEU A 63 -14.74 7.81 -0.19
CA LEU A 63 -15.36 6.59 0.35
C LEU A 63 -14.31 5.56 0.77
N VAL A 64 -13.30 5.32 -0.06
CA VAL A 64 -12.32 4.24 0.16
C VAL A 64 -11.03 4.69 0.83
N GLY A 65 -10.75 5.99 0.88
CA GLY A 65 -9.51 6.52 1.47
C GLY A 65 -9.34 6.13 2.95
N ARG A 66 -10.40 6.23 3.77
CA ARG A 66 -10.34 5.82 5.18
C ARG A 66 -10.10 4.30 5.35
N PRO A 67 -10.88 3.41 4.71
CA PRO A 67 -10.63 1.96 4.75
C PRO A 67 -9.22 1.57 4.34
N ILE A 68 -8.71 2.10 3.22
CA ILE A 68 -7.36 1.80 2.69
C ILE A 68 -6.29 2.22 3.70
N PHE A 69 -6.42 3.41 4.29
CA PHE A 69 -5.49 3.89 5.31
C PHE A 69 -5.44 2.99 6.54
N PHE A 70 -6.61 2.56 7.04
CA PHE A 70 -6.67 1.62 8.17
C PHE A 70 -6.08 0.26 7.81
N ALA A 71 -6.36 -0.26 6.61
CA ALA A 71 -5.80 -1.52 6.13
C ALA A 71 -4.26 -1.47 6.07
N MET A 72 -3.70 -0.43 5.45
CA MET A 72 -2.24 -0.21 5.41
C MET A 72 -1.64 -0.12 6.82
N THR A 73 -2.29 0.62 7.73
CA THR A 73 -1.85 0.76 9.12
C THR A 73 -1.82 -0.58 9.85
N ILE A 74 -2.85 -1.41 9.69
CA ILE A 74 -2.90 -2.75 10.30
C ILE A 74 -1.77 -3.63 9.76
N ILE A 75 -1.50 -3.59 8.44
CA ILE A 75 -0.41 -4.37 7.85
C ILE A 75 0.95 -3.90 8.38
N ILE A 76 1.14 -2.59 8.58
CA ILE A 76 2.37 -2.05 9.20
C ILE A 76 2.50 -2.57 10.63
N LEU A 77 1.43 -2.46 11.43
CA LEU A 77 1.41 -2.89 12.82
C LEU A 77 1.62 -4.40 12.99
N ALA A 78 1.10 -5.22 12.06
CA ALA A 78 1.30 -6.66 12.06
C ALA A 78 2.78 -7.07 11.91
N PHE A 79 3.62 -6.20 11.35
CA PHE A 79 5.06 -6.42 11.20
C PHE A 79 5.89 -5.87 12.37
N VAL A 80 5.30 -5.06 13.26
CA VAL A 80 6.01 -4.54 14.46
C VAL A 80 6.59 -5.67 15.34
N PRO A 81 5.88 -6.79 15.61
CA PRO A 81 6.42 -7.88 16.41
C PRO A 81 7.66 -8.55 15.81
N VAL A 82 7.86 -8.46 14.49
CA VAL A 82 9.02 -9.03 13.79
C VAL A 82 10.33 -8.38 14.28
N PHE A 83 10.28 -7.11 14.69
CA PHE A 83 11.45 -6.42 15.25
C PHE A 83 11.84 -6.91 16.65
N ALA A 84 10.95 -7.60 17.36
CA ALA A 84 11.20 -8.19 18.68
C ALA A 84 11.88 -9.57 18.61
N LEU A 85 12.03 -10.15 17.40
CA LEU A 85 12.74 -11.42 17.23
C LEU A 85 14.24 -11.25 17.52
N THR A 86 14.76 -12.04 18.45
CA THR A 86 16.18 -12.09 18.82
C THR A 86 16.83 -13.38 18.33
N GLY A 87 18.12 -13.33 17.96
CA GLY A 87 18.89 -14.50 17.50
C GLY A 87 19.15 -14.51 15.99
N MET A 88 19.36 -15.71 15.40
CA MET A 88 19.59 -15.85 13.95
C MET A 88 18.37 -15.40 13.14
N GLU A 89 17.17 -15.65 13.65
CA GLU A 89 15.91 -15.23 13.01
C GLU A 89 15.80 -13.70 12.95
N GLY A 90 16.16 -13.01 14.04
CA GLY A 90 16.16 -11.54 14.09
C GLY A 90 17.06 -10.89 13.03
N LYS A 91 18.30 -11.39 12.85
CA LYS A 91 19.23 -10.89 11.81
C LYS A 91 18.72 -11.11 10.38
N LEU A 92 17.91 -12.13 10.18
CA LEU A 92 17.36 -12.51 8.87
C LEU A 92 16.09 -11.70 8.53
N PHE A 93 15.25 -11.40 9.53
CA PHE A 93 13.96 -10.73 9.33
C PHE A 93 13.95 -9.22 9.59
N HIS A 94 14.89 -8.67 10.39
CA HIS A 94 15.03 -7.21 10.58
C HIS A 94 15.18 -6.44 9.25
N PRO A 95 16.06 -6.87 8.33
CA PRO A 95 16.22 -6.20 7.04
C PRO A 95 14.94 -6.20 6.19
N LEU A 96 14.15 -7.26 6.29
CA LEU A 96 12.88 -7.45 5.57
C LEU A 96 11.76 -6.57 6.15
N ALA A 97 11.69 -6.49 7.48
CA ALA A 97 10.71 -5.65 8.16
C ALA A 97 10.96 -4.16 7.90
N PHE A 98 12.21 -3.71 7.96
CA PHE A 98 12.57 -2.32 7.69
C PHE A 98 12.21 -1.87 6.28
N THR A 99 12.57 -2.64 5.25
CA THR A 99 12.30 -2.24 3.85
C THR A 99 10.81 -2.16 3.56
N LYS A 100 10.01 -3.10 4.09
CA LYS A 100 8.55 -3.10 3.93
C LYS A 100 7.87 -1.96 4.68
N THR A 101 8.23 -1.73 5.94
CA THR A 101 7.62 -0.66 6.75
C THR A 101 7.88 0.71 6.13
N PHE A 102 9.11 0.99 5.68
CA PHE A 102 9.43 2.26 5.02
C PHE A 102 8.70 2.43 3.67
N ALA A 103 8.57 1.36 2.88
CA ALA A 103 7.84 1.42 1.61
C ALA A 103 6.34 1.73 1.82
N MET A 104 5.72 1.09 2.81
CA MET A 104 4.31 1.35 3.12
C MET A 104 4.10 2.75 3.71
N VAL A 105 4.94 3.21 4.64
CA VAL A 105 4.85 4.58 5.19
C VAL A 105 4.98 5.62 4.07
N GLY A 106 5.90 5.42 3.12
CA GLY A 106 6.01 6.30 1.94
C GLY A 106 4.73 6.31 1.10
N SER A 107 4.15 5.15 0.83
CA SER A 107 2.91 5.03 0.05
C SER A 107 1.65 5.48 0.76
N THR A 108 1.64 5.53 2.09
CA THR A 108 0.50 6.04 2.86
C THR A 108 0.56 7.56 3.01
N ILE A 109 1.76 8.15 2.97
CA ILE A 109 1.97 9.60 3.08
C ILE A 109 1.87 10.31 1.72
N ILE A 110 2.33 9.67 0.64
CA ILE A 110 2.19 10.13 -0.76
C ILE A 110 0.80 9.77 -1.27
#